data_AF-A0A832Z9N4-F1
#
_entry.id   AF-A0A832Z9N4-F1
#
_cell.length_a   1.000
_cell.length_b   1.000
_cell.length_c   1.000
_cell.angle_alpha   90.00
_cell.angle_beta   90.00
_cell.angle_gamma   90.00
#
_symmetry.space_group_name_H-M   'P 1'
#
loop_
_entity.id
_entity.type
_entity.pdbx_description
1 polymer ?
#
loop_
_entity_poly.entity_id
_entity_poly.type
_entity_poly.pdbx_seq_one_letter_code
_entity_poly.pdbx_strand_id
1 'polypeptide(L)'
;MIQELIMFIVGLALLIKGSDEFVEAGCRIAKGFGVSEFLIALVLASIATTLPEVTVSAIAAYEGNSGIALGNAVGSALANIALILGVSALIMPLKVDEIAWRNSLFMLVVTFYAWFLMRDMVISRFEGLSLVMIYLCF
;
A
#
# COMPACT_ATOMS: atom_id res chain seq x y z
N MET A 1 -14.36 -23.36 8.49
CA MET A 1 -14.77 -22.91 7.13
C MET A 1 -15.84 -21.82 7.11
N ILE A 2 -17.14 -22.07 7.34
CA ILE A 2 -18.17 -20.97 7.23
C ILE A 2 -17.92 -19.87 8.27
N GLN A 3 -17.61 -20.24 9.51
CA GLN A 3 -17.29 -19.28 10.58
C GLN A 3 -16.05 -18.43 10.23
N GLU A 4 -14.97 -19.05 9.75
CA GLU A 4 -13.76 -18.35 9.29
C GLU A 4 -14.07 -17.37 8.14
N LEU A 5 -14.88 -17.79 7.16
CA LEU A 5 -15.28 -16.93 6.05
C LEU A 5 -16.07 -15.72 6.54
N ILE A 6 -16.99 -15.91 7.49
CA ILE A 6 -17.74 -14.81 8.11
C ILE A 6 -16.78 -13.86 8.84
N MET A 7 -15.86 -14.39 9.66
CA MET A 7 -14.88 -13.56 10.36
C MET A 7 -13.98 -12.80 9.39
N PHE A 8 -13.56 -13.42 8.30
CA PHE A 8 -12.75 -12.78 7.26
C PHE A 8 -13.51 -11.63 6.59
N ILE A 9 -14.76 -11.87 6.14
CA ILE A 9 -15.56 -10.84 5.48
C ILE A 9 -15.87 -9.67 6.43
N VAL A 10 -16.27 -9.97 7.67
CA VAL A 10 -16.57 -8.94 8.67
C VAL A 10 -15.32 -8.17 9.04
N GLY A 11 -14.19 -8.86 9.25
CA GLY A 11 -12.90 -8.24 9.55
C GLY A 11 -12.44 -7.32 8.42
N LEU A 12 -12.54 -7.78 7.17
CA LEU A 12 -12.21 -6.97 5.99
C LEU A 12 -13.11 -5.73 5.88
N ALA A 13 -14.42 -5.88 6.07
CA ALA A 13 -15.36 -4.77 6.03
C ALA A 13 -15.09 -3.73 7.13
N LEU A 14 -14.80 -4.18 8.35
CA LEU A 14 -14.43 -3.31 9.47
C LEU A 14 -13.10 -2.61 9.23
N LEU A 15 -12.12 -3.31 8.65
CA LEU A 15 -10.81 -2.74 8.33
C LEU A 15 -10.93 -1.62 7.28
N ILE A 16 -11.67 -1.86 6.19
CA ILE A 16 -11.92 -0.87 5.13
C ILE A 16 -12.62 0.35 5.74
N LYS A 17 -13.74 0.12 6.46
CA LYS A 17 -14.51 1.21 7.07
C LYS A 17 -13.69 1.97 8.13
N GLY A 18 -12.89 1.27 8.92
CA GLY A 18 -12.00 1.86 9.92
C GLY A 18 -10.93 2.74 9.29
N SER A 19 -10.36 2.33 8.14
CA SER A 19 -9.42 3.15 7.38
C SER A 19 -10.07 4.46 6.90
N ASP A 20 -11.27 4.37 6.32
CA ASP A 20 -12.01 5.56 5.86
C ASP A 20 -12.30 6.54 6.99
N GLU A 21 -12.80 6.04 8.14
CA GLU A 21 -13.10 6.88 9.31
C GLU A 21 -11.84 7.51 9.91
N PHE A 22 -10.72 6.77 9.93
CA PHE A 22 -9.42 7.28 10.39
C PHE A 22 -8.94 8.44 9.52
N VAL A 23 -9.05 8.28 8.20
CA VAL A 23 -8.67 9.29 7.21
C VAL A 23 -9.56 10.50 7.32
N GLU A 24 -10.87 10.32 7.43
CA GLU A 24 -11.81 11.43 7.56
C GLU A 24 -11.57 12.23 8.85
N ALA A 25 -11.31 11.55 9.97
CA ALA A 25 -10.94 12.19 11.22
C ALA A 25 -9.62 12.97 11.08
N GLY A 26 -8.60 12.39 10.45
CA GLY A 26 -7.33 13.06 10.15
C GLY A 26 -7.52 14.31 9.29
N CYS A 27 -8.35 14.24 8.25
CA CYS A 27 -8.73 15.36 7.40
C CYS A 27 -9.36 16.51 8.20
N ARG A 28 -10.32 16.20 9.09
CA ARG A 28 -10.98 17.20 9.95
C ARG A 28 -9.98 17.91 10.86
N ILE A 29 -9.06 17.16 11.47
CA ILE A 29 -8.00 17.71 12.32
C ILE A 29 -7.09 18.62 11.50
N ALA A 30 -6.60 18.16 10.35
CA ALA A 30 -5.69 18.93 9.49
C ALA A 30 -6.32 20.24 9.00
N LYS A 31 -7.61 20.24 8.63
CA LYS A 31 -8.35 21.46 8.31
C LYS A 31 -8.38 22.45 9.48
N GLY A 32 -8.54 21.97 10.71
CA GLY A 32 -8.48 22.79 11.92
C GLY A 32 -7.14 23.48 12.14
N PHE A 33 -6.04 22.91 11.62
CA PHE A 33 -4.71 23.51 11.63
C PHE A 33 -4.40 24.38 10.40
N GLY A 34 -5.38 24.62 9.52
CA GLY A 34 -5.20 25.47 8.33
C GLY A 34 -4.48 24.78 7.16
N VAL A 35 -4.38 23.45 7.15
CA VAL A 35 -3.83 22.70 6.02
C VAL A 35 -4.81 22.77 4.85
N SER A 36 -4.29 23.06 3.65
CA SER A 36 -5.12 23.15 2.44
C SER A 36 -5.81 21.82 2.11
N GLU A 37 -7.04 21.90 1.60
CA GLU A 37 -7.79 20.71 1.16
C GLU A 37 -7.05 19.91 0.09
N PHE A 38 -6.27 20.58 -0.76
CA PHE A 38 -5.43 19.93 -1.76
C PHE A 38 -4.36 19.03 -1.13
N LEU A 39 -3.63 19.51 -0.12
CA LEU A 39 -2.62 18.70 0.58
C LEU A 39 -3.25 17.53 1.34
N ILE A 40 -4.42 17.76 1.93
CA ILE A 40 -5.22 16.72 2.58
C ILE A 40 -5.60 15.64 1.58
N ALA A 41 -6.18 16.02 0.44
CA ALA A 41 -6.54 15.08 -0.62
C ALA A 41 -5.32 14.35 -1.20
N LEU A 42 -4.19 15.03 -1.36
CA LEU A 42 -2.98 14.45 -1.92
C LEU A 42 -2.34 13.42 -0.99
N VAL A 43 -2.13 13.77 0.29
CA VAL A 43 -1.37 12.96 1.25
C VAL A 43 -2.27 11.93 1.95
N LEU A 44 -3.46 12.34 2.39
CA LEU A 44 -4.32 11.45 3.16
C LEU A 44 -5.02 10.44 2.26
N ALA A 45 -5.34 10.75 1.00
CA ALA A 45 -5.93 9.76 0.10
C ALA A 45 -4.93 8.66 -0.30
N SER A 46 -3.66 9.00 -0.50
CA SER A 46 -2.64 7.98 -0.78
C SER A 46 -2.39 7.07 0.43
N ILE A 47 -2.38 7.64 1.63
CA ILE A 47 -2.22 6.85 2.86
C ILE A 47 -3.47 6.00 3.13
N ALA A 48 -4.68 6.55 2.96
CA ALA A 48 -5.97 5.88 3.17
C ALA A 48 -6.06 4.52 2.48
N THR A 49 -5.64 4.49 1.21
CA THR A 49 -5.73 3.32 0.34
C THR A 49 -4.68 2.26 0.64
N THR A 50 -3.65 2.58 1.43
CA THR A 50 -2.55 1.66 1.76
C THR A 50 -2.51 1.27 3.24
N LEU A 51 -3.30 1.96 4.08
CA LEU A 51 -3.41 1.68 5.52
C LEU A 51 -3.89 0.26 5.83
N PRO A 52 -4.95 -0.26 5.18
CA PRO A 52 -5.38 -1.65 5.37
C PRO A 52 -4.25 -2.65 5.09
N GLU A 53 -3.51 -2.44 4.01
CA GLU A 53 -2.44 -3.33 3.54
C GLU A 53 -1.27 -3.33 4.51
N VAL A 54 -0.82 -2.15 4.94
CA VAL A 54 0.27 -2.04 5.93
C VAL A 54 -0.16 -2.69 7.25
N THR A 55 -1.42 -2.50 7.66
CA THR A 55 -1.95 -3.07 8.91
C THR A 55 -1.99 -4.60 8.84
N VAL A 56 -2.54 -5.17 7.77
CA VAL A 56 -2.63 -6.62 7.57
C VAL A 56 -1.24 -7.23 7.46
N SER A 57 -0.34 -6.64 6.66
CA SER A 57 1.03 -7.14 6.52
C SER A 57 1.80 -7.04 7.83
N ALA A 58 1.66 -5.97 8.60
CA ALA A 58 2.34 -5.80 9.88
C ALA A 58 1.86 -6.81 10.92
N ILE A 59 0.54 -7.00 11.05
CA ILE A 59 -0.03 -7.98 11.98
C ILE A 59 0.39 -9.40 11.56
N ALA A 60 0.26 -9.74 10.28
CA ALA A 60 0.65 -11.06 9.78
C ALA A 60 2.14 -11.34 10.02
N ALA A 61 3.02 -10.36 9.77
CA ALA A 61 4.45 -10.50 10.05
C ALA A 61 4.73 -10.65 11.56
N TYR A 62 4.04 -9.88 12.40
CA TYR A 62 4.16 -9.95 13.86
C TYR A 62 3.72 -11.32 14.41
N GLU A 63 2.69 -11.93 13.82
CA GLU A 63 2.21 -13.27 14.16
C GLU A 63 3.07 -14.40 13.56
N GLY A 64 4.15 -14.07 12.84
CA GLY A 64 5.04 -15.04 12.20
C GLY A 64 4.53 -15.57 10.85
N ASN A 65 3.38 -15.07 10.37
CA ASN A 65 2.76 -15.42 9.09
C ASN A 65 3.38 -14.63 7.92
N SER A 66 4.69 -14.74 7.75
CA SER A 66 5.49 -13.98 6.76
C SER A 66 4.99 -14.14 5.32
N GLY A 67 4.47 -15.31 4.97
CA GLY A 67 3.90 -15.58 3.64
C GLY A 67 2.63 -14.76 3.37
N ILE A 68 1.77 -14.56 4.38
CA ILE A 68 0.58 -13.70 4.26
C ILE A 68 1.01 -12.24 4.13
N ALA A 69 1.97 -11.80 4.96
CA ALA A 69 2.47 -10.42 4.92
C ALA A 69 3.06 -10.06 3.55
N LEU A 70 3.88 -10.96 3.00
CA LEU A 70 4.50 -10.79 1.69
C LEU A 70 3.48 -10.91 0.55
N GLY A 71 2.57 -11.89 0.64
CA GLY A 71 1.50 -12.09 -0.33
C GLY A 71 0.58 -10.87 -0.43
N ASN A 72 0.25 -10.26 0.70
CA ASN A 72 -0.50 -9.00 0.75
C ASN A 72 0.30 -7.84 0.11
N ALA A 73 1.57 -7.65 0.49
CA ALA A 73 2.39 -6.55 -0.03
C ALA A 73 2.61 -6.63 -1.55
N VAL A 74 3.05 -7.79 -2.06
CA VAL A 74 3.31 -7.99 -3.49
C VAL A 74 2.01 -8.10 -4.29
N GLY A 75 1.01 -8.80 -3.74
CA GLY A 75 -0.30 -8.98 -4.36
C GLY A 75 -1.02 -7.65 -4.59
N SER A 76 -1.04 -6.76 -3.60
CA SER A 76 -1.66 -5.43 -3.74
C SER A 76 -0.94 -4.57 -4.78
N ALA A 77 0.39 -4.59 -4.84
CA ALA A 77 1.14 -3.88 -5.88
C ALA A 77 0.79 -4.40 -7.29
N LEU A 78 0.70 -5.72 -7.45
CA LEU A 78 0.28 -6.34 -8.71
C LEU A 78 -1.17 -5.99 -9.05
N ALA A 79 -2.10 -6.01 -8.09
CA ALA A 79 -3.48 -5.62 -8.32
C ALA A 79 -3.59 -4.14 -8.75
N ASN A 80 -2.85 -3.24 -8.10
CA ASN A 80 -2.85 -1.82 -8.45
C ASN A 80 -2.36 -1.58 -9.89
N ILE A 81 -1.33 -2.30 -10.34
CA ILE A 81 -0.78 -2.13 -11.69
C ILE A 81 -1.61 -2.89 -12.74
N ALA A 82 -1.86 -4.18 -12.53
CA ALA A 82 -2.49 -5.02 -13.54
C ALA A 82 -4.01 -4.79 -13.62
N LEU A 83 -4.68 -4.68 -12.47
CA LEU A 83 -6.13 -4.51 -12.43
C LEU A 83 -6.51 -3.04 -12.47
N ILE A 84 -6.11 -2.23 -11.48
CA ILE A 84 -6.59 -0.85 -11.37
C ILE A 84 -6.06 0.02 -12.52
N LEU A 85 -4.74 0.09 -12.67
CA LEU A 85 -4.10 0.89 -13.72
C LEU A 85 -4.39 0.30 -15.11
N GLY A 86 -4.37 -1.02 -15.26
CA GLY A 86 -4.72 -1.70 -16.52
C GLY A 86 -6.15 -1.41 -16.99
N VAL A 87 -7.15 -1.55 -16.11
CA VAL A 87 -8.54 -1.20 -16.43
C VAL A 87 -8.69 0.30 -16.70
N SER A 88 -8.02 1.14 -15.91
CA SER A 88 -8.04 2.60 -16.11
C SER A 88 -7.52 2.99 -17.49
N ALA A 89 -6.43 2.37 -17.94
CA ALA A 89 -5.82 2.61 -19.25
C ALA A 89 -6.70 2.13 -20.42
N LEU A 90 -7.51 1.09 -20.23
CA LEU A 90 -8.49 0.62 -21.22
C LEU A 90 -9.68 1.58 -21.36
N ILE A 91 -10.12 2.18 -20.26
CA ILE A 91 -11.24 3.14 -20.25
C ILE A 91 -10.79 4.49 -20.81
N MET A 92 -9.64 4.99 -20.36
CA MET A 92 -9.08 6.27 -20.78
C MET A 92 -7.55 6.15 -20.94
N PRO A 93 -7.02 6.30 -22.16
CA PRO A 93 -5.58 6.24 -22.39
C PRO A 93 -4.82 7.24 -21.50
N LEU A 94 -3.90 6.70 -20.70
CA LEU A 94 -3.11 7.49 -19.76
C LEU A 94 -1.98 8.21 -20.49
N LYS A 95 -1.88 9.52 -20.30
CA LYS A 95 -0.71 10.29 -20.75
C LYS A 95 0.43 10.07 -19.78
N VAL A 96 1.55 9.57 -20.27
CA VAL A 96 2.77 9.40 -19.49
C VAL A 96 3.63 10.65 -19.68
N ASP A 97 3.80 11.43 -18.62
CA ASP A 97 4.75 12.54 -18.58
C ASP A 97 6.12 12.10 -18.06
N GLU A 98 7.09 13.01 -18.03
CA GLU A 98 8.46 12.72 -17.60
C GLU A 98 8.53 12.25 -16.13
N ILE A 99 7.68 12.81 -15.27
CA ILE A 99 7.64 12.46 -13.84
C ILE A 99 7.09 11.05 -13.67
N ALA A 100 5.98 10.71 -14.33
CA ALA A 100 5.40 9.39 -14.34
C ALA A 100 6.41 8.35 -14.85
N TRP A 101 7.10 8.65 -15.96
CA TRP A 101 8.14 7.77 -16.50
C TRP A 101 9.27 7.50 -15.50
N ARG A 102 9.81 8.56 -14.89
CA ARG A 102 10.90 8.44 -13.91
C ARG A 102 10.45 7.65 -12.67
N ASN A 103 9.24 7.91 -12.17
CA ASN A 103 8.69 7.21 -11.01
C ASN A 103 8.44 5.73 -11.32
N SER A 104 7.93 5.40 -12.52
CA SER A 104 7.78 4.01 -12.97
C SER A 104 9.12 3.28 -13.04
N LEU A 105 10.18 3.92 -13.56
CA LEU A 105 11.50 3.33 -13.60
C LEU A 105 12.07 3.11 -12.19
N PHE A 106 11.89 4.06 -11.28
CA PHE A 106 12.28 3.91 -9.89
C PHE A 106 11.55 2.73 -9.22
N MET A 107 10.22 2.65 -9.35
CA MET A 107 9.43 1.53 -8.82
C MET A 107 9.88 0.17 -9.37
N LEU A 108 10.25 0.11 -10.66
CA LEU A 108 10.80 -1.10 -11.27
C LEU A 108 12.12 -1.51 -10.59
N VAL A 109 13.05 -0.56 -10.40
CA VAL A 109 14.34 -0.82 -9.73
C VAL A 109 14.13 -1.30 -8.30
N VAL A 110 13.25 -0.64 -7.54
CA VAL A 110 12.94 -1.05 -6.16
C VAL A 110 12.29 -2.43 -6.12
N THR A 111 11.45 -2.77 -7.10
CA THR A 111 10.85 -4.10 -7.22
C THR A 111 11.91 -5.18 -7.49
N PHE A 112 12.87 -4.91 -8.38
CA PHE A 112 14.00 -5.82 -8.61
C PHE A 112 14.90 -5.96 -7.37
N TYR A 113 15.13 -4.87 -6.64
CA TYR A 113 15.86 -4.89 -5.39
C TYR A 113 15.14 -5.74 -4.33
N ALA A 114 13.83 -5.52 -4.13
CA ALA A 114 13.03 -6.33 -3.21
C ALA A 114 13.04 -7.82 -3.61
N TRP A 115 12.92 -8.13 -4.91
CA TRP A 115 13.04 -9.51 -5.41
C TRP A 115 14.42 -10.12 -5.13
N PHE A 116 15.49 -9.33 -5.24
CA PHE A 116 16.84 -9.78 -4.90
C PHE A 116 16.99 -10.11 -3.41
N LEU A 117 16.40 -9.29 -2.52
CA LEU A 117 16.41 -9.53 -1.08
C LEU A 117 15.65 -10.81 -0.69
N MET A 118 14.64 -11.20 -1.47
CA MET A 118 13.79 -12.36 -1.16
C MET A 118 14.36 -13.71 -1.61
N ARG A 119 15.61 -13.76 -2.10
CA ARG A 119 16.20 -14.96 -2.71
C ARG A 119 16.34 -16.14 -1.75
N ASP A 120 16.57 -15.87 -0.48
CA ASP A 120 16.67 -16.87 0.59
C ASP A 120 15.32 -17.14 1.29
N MET A 121 14.23 -16.59 0.74
CA MET A 121 12.87 -16.68 1.26
C MET A 121 12.67 -16.00 2.62
N VAL A 122 13.61 -15.16 3.08
CA VAL A 122 13.55 -14.48 4.37
C VAL A 122 13.96 -13.03 4.22
N ILE A 123 13.05 -12.09 4.50
CA ILE A 123 13.44 -10.67 4.61
C ILE A 123 13.89 -10.41 6.05
N SER A 124 15.18 -10.17 6.24
CA SER A 124 15.76 -9.82 7.53
C SER A 124 15.40 -8.39 7.94
N ARG A 125 15.60 -8.05 9.23
CA ARG A 125 15.34 -6.70 9.75
C ARG A 125 16.17 -5.62 9.05
N PHE A 126 17.40 -5.92 8.67
CA PHE A 126 18.27 -4.97 7.98
C PHE A 126 17.81 -4.72 6.54
N GLU A 127 17.33 -5.76 5.87
CA GLU A 127 16.78 -5.67 4.52
C GLU A 127 15.45 -4.91 4.51
N GLY A 128 14.56 -5.21 5.47
CA GLY A 128 13.34 -4.43 5.68
C GLY A 128 13.62 -2.96 6.00
N LEU A 129 14.61 -2.68 6.86
CA LEU A 129 15.04 -1.31 7.15
C LEU A 129 15.56 -0.60 5.90
N SER A 130 16.31 -1.29 5.03
CA SER A 130 16.77 -0.71 3.76
C SER A 130 15.61 -0.30 2.85
N LEU A 131 14.53 -1.10 2.79
CA LEU A 131 13.34 -0.79 2.01
C LEU A 131 12.58 0.41 2.60
N VAL A 132 12.48 0.51 3.93
CA VAL A 132 11.88 1.68 4.61
C VAL A 132 12.70 2.94 4.33
N MET A 133 14.03 2.87 4.37
CA MET A 133 14.89 4.01 4.05
C MET A 133 14.73 4.46 2.60
N ILE A 134 14.64 3.53 1.66
CA ILE A 134 14.35 3.84 0.25
C ILE A 134 13.00 4.56 0.12
N TYR A 135 11.96 4.09 0.82
CA TYR A 135 10.64 4.71 0.83
C TYR A 135 10.68 6.15 1.39
N LEU A 136 11.42 6.39 2.48
CA LEU A 136 11.53 7.72 3.08
C LEU A 136 12.34 8.71 2.22
N CYS A 137 13.21 8.22 1.35
CA CYS A 137 14.00 9.05 0.43
C CYS A 137 13.29 9.34 -0.91
N PHE A 138 12.17 8.67 -1.18
CA PHE A 138 11.35 8.86 -2.37
C PHE A 138 10.35 10.00 -2.19
#